data_AF-H0R3F0-F1
#
_entry.id   AF-H0R3F0-F1
#
_cell.length_a   1.000
_cell.length_b   1.000
_cell.length_c   1.000
_cell.angle_alpha   90.00
_cell.angle_beta   90.00
_cell.angle_gamma   90.00
#
_symmetry.space_group_name_H-M   'P 1'
#
loop_
_entity.id
_entity.type
_entity.pdbx_description
1 polymer ?
#
loop_
_entity_poly.entity_id
_entity_poly.type
_entity_poly.pdbx_seq_one_letter_code
_entity_poly.pdbx_strand_id
1 'polypeptide(L)'
;MARNRSEPVSYEDLVCEALCWGWVDGLANPLDDTHTMLRFTPRRPGSAWAATNKRRVGQLQADGRMQPAGQALVDGAQASGAWTLLDDAEALIESTELAAALDAVPTARRNWDAFPPSTRKFALSQIAFAKRPETKTRRITKIVEQASQNVRPG
;
A
#
# COMPACT_ATOMS: atom_id res chain seq x y z
N MET A 1 -1.78 34.74 -24.99
CA MET A 1 -1.16 33.41 -25.18
C MET A 1 -2.22 32.36 -24.92
N ALA A 2 -2.66 31.63 -25.96
CA ALA A 2 -3.64 30.57 -25.82
C ALA A 2 -3.02 29.43 -24.99
N ARG A 3 -3.69 29.00 -23.91
CA ARG A 3 -3.29 27.81 -23.17
C ARG A 3 -3.30 26.62 -24.13
N ASN A 4 -2.15 25.98 -24.31
CA ASN A 4 -2.04 24.69 -24.99
C ASN A 4 -2.99 23.71 -24.28
N ARG A 5 -3.97 23.16 -25.00
CA ARG A 5 -5.12 22.46 -24.41
C ARG A 5 -4.98 20.93 -24.46
N SER A 6 -3.76 20.39 -24.50
CA SER A 6 -3.58 18.94 -24.65
C SER A 6 -2.16 18.44 -24.37
N GLU A 7 -1.57 18.80 -23.23
CA GLU A 7 -0.61 17.88 -22.59
C GLU A 7 -1.34 17.16 -21.46
N PRO A 8 -1.39 15.81 -21.48
CA PRO A 8 -1.94 15.04 -20.38
C PRO A 8 -1.17 15.36 -19.10
N VAL A 9 -1.87 15.75 -18.03
CA VAL A 9 -1.25 15.88 -16.72
C VAL A 9 -0.69 14.51 -16.32
N SER A 10 0.57 14.47 -15.89
CA SER A 10 1.21 13.20 -15.57
C SER A 10 0.53 12.55 -14.36
N TYR A 11 0.56 11.21 -14.29
CA TYR A 11 0.07 10.48 -13.12
C TYR A 11 0.75 10.97 -11.83
N GLU A 12 2.05 11.28 -11.89
CA GLU A 12 2.82 11.75 -10.75
C GLU A 12 2.32 13.11 -10.26
N ASP A 13 2.05 14.05 -11.18
CA ASP A 13 1.49 15.37 -10.83
C ASP A 13 0.11 15.24 -10.21
N LEU A 14 -0.75 14.39 -10.78
CA LEU A 14 -2.10 14.16 -10.25
C LEU A 14 -2.07 13.58 -8.83
N VAL A 15 -1.23 12.58 -8.58
CA VAL A 15 -1.10 11.97 -7.24
C VAL A 15 -0.48 12.95 -6.26
N CYS A 16 0.55 13.69 -6.65
CA CYS A 16 1.19 14.66 -5.77
C CYS A 16 0.22 15.77 -5.36
N GLU A 17 -0.54 16.33 -6.32
CA GLU A 17 -1.54 17.34 -6.01
C GLU A 17 -2.66 16.78 -5.14
N ALA A 18 -3.14 15.55 -5.42
CA ALA A 18 -4.12 14.88 -4.57
C ALA A 18 -3.62 14.73 -3.12
N LEU A 19 -2.36 14.32 -2.93
CA LEU A 19 -1.76 14.15 -1.60
C LEU A 19 -1.69 15.48 -0.82
N CYS A 20 -1.36 16.59 -1.49
CA CYS A 20 -1.35 17.92 -0.86
C CYS A 20 -2.67 18.25 -0.18
N TRP A 21 -3.79 17.84 -0.78
CA TRP A 21 -5.15 18.10 -0.29
C TRP A 21 -5.76 16.95 0.50
N GLY A 22 -5.02 15.87 0.77
CA GLY A 22 -5.51 14.75 1.57
C GLY A 22 -6.33 13.72 0.80
N TRP A 23 -6.15 13.64 -0.51
CA TRP A 23 -6.79 12.67 -1.39
C TRP A 23 -5.82 11.56 -1.80
N VAL A 24 -6.36 10.45 -2.28
CA VAL A 24 -5.59 9.33 -2.83
C VAL A 24 -6.29 8.77 -4.06
N ASP A 25 -5.50 8.27 -4.99
CA ASP A 25 -5.97 7.54 -6.15
C ASP A 25 -6.43 6.12 -5.81
N GLY A 26 -7.36 5.61 -6.61
CA GLY A 26 -7.74 4.21 -6.63
C GLY A 26 -7.07 3.45 -7.78
N LEU A 27 -7.69 2.35 -8.18
CA LEU A 27 -7.25 1.63 -9.38
C LEU A 27 -7.58 2.44 -10.63
N ALA A 28 -6.60 2.56 -11.53
CA ALA A 28 -6.84 3.02 -12.89
C ALA A 28 -7.64 1.96 -13.64
N ASN A 29 -8.67 2.38 -14.37
CA ASN A 29 -9.51 1.51 -15.20
C ASN A 29 -9.49 1.99 -16.65
N PRO A 30 -9.63 1.10 -17.64
CA PRO A 30 -9.90 1.53 -19.01
C PRO A 30 -11.27 2.23 -19.06
N LEU A 31 -11.34 3.31 -19.84
CA LEU A 31 -12.59 3.99 -20.16
C LEU A 31 -13.06 3.64 -21.57
N ASP A 32 -12.12 3.59 -22.51
CA ASP A 32 -12.29 3.12 -23.88
C ASP A 32 -10.92 2.66 -24.44
N ASP A 33 -10.85 2.39 -25.75
CA ASP A 33 -9.64 1.88 -26.44
C ASP A 33 -8.43 2.81 -26.35
N THR A 34 -8.65 4.09 -26.02
CA THR A 34 -7.61 5.13 -26.02
C THR A 34 -7.52 5.91 -24.71
N HIS A 35 -8.48 5.75 -23.80
CA HIS A 35 -8.55 6.51 -22.55
C HIS A 35 -8.60 5.61 -21.31
N THR A 36 -8.01 6.11 -20.23
CA THR A 36 -8.08 5.53 -18.89
C THR A 36 -8.75 6.50 -17.92
N MET A 37 -9.42 5.96 -16.92
CA MET A 37 -9.99 6.70 -15.81
C MET A 37 -9.27 6.39 -14.51
N LEU A 38 -8.95 7.43 -13.74
CA LEU A 38 -8.39 7.32 -12.40
C LEU A 38 -9.32 8.01 -11.41
N ARG A 39 -9.83 7.26 -10.44
CA ARG A 39 -10.68 7.81 -9.38
C ARG A 39 -9.82 8.33 -8.24
N PHE A 40 -10.08 9.55 -7.80
CA PHE A 40 -9.55 10.09 -6.55
C PHE A 40 -10.63 10.10 -5.47
N THR A 41 -10.24 9.81 -4.24
CA THR A 41 -11.14 9.86 -3.07
C THR A 41 -10.42 10.50 -1.89
N PRO A 42 -11.14 11.21 -1.00
CA PRO A 42 -10.56 11.67 0.26
C PRO A 42 -9.97 10.49 1.04
N ARG A 43 -8.75 10.65 1.57
CA ARG A 43 -8.15 9.60 2.41
C ARG A 43 -8.94 9.47 3.69
N ARG A 44 -9.25 8.23 4.06
CA ARG A 44 -9.87 7.93 5.36
C ARG A 44 -8.86 8.24 6.49
N PRO A 45 -9.29 8.90 7.57
CA PRO A 45 -8.47 9.01 8.78
C PRO A 45 -7.99 7.63 9.25
N GLY A 46 -6.72 7.53 9.64
CA GLY A 46 -6.10 6.27 10.09
C GLY A 46 -5.85 5.22 8.99
N SER A 47 -6.00 5.57 7.71
CA SER A 47 -5.58 4.69 6.61
C SER A 47 -4.06 4.63 6.49
N ALA A 48 -3.54 3.43 6.21
CA ALA A 48 -2.11 3.19 6.12
C ALA A 48 -1.47 3.84 4.89
N TRP A 49 -0.15 4.05 4.94
CA TRP A 49 0.59 4.77 3.91
C TRP A 49 1.63 3.87 3.23
N ALA A 50 1.51 3.71 1.91
CA ALA A 50 2.52 3.03 1.10
C ALA A 50 3.82 3.84 1.03
N ALA A 51 4.96 3.15 0.89
CA ALA A 51 6.29 3.78 0.87
C ALA A 51 6.43 4.87 -0.21
N THR A 52 5.82 4.66 -1.38
CA THR A 52 5.81 5.63 -2.49
C THR A 52 5.11 6.93 -2.11
N ASN A 53 3.96 6.86 -1.42
CA ASN A 53 3.24 8.05 -0.98
C ASN A 53 3.96 8.77 0.16
N LYS A 54 4.64 8.03 1.05
CA LYS A 54 5.49 8.64 2.08
C LYS A 54 6.65 9.42 1.47
N ARG A 55 7.29 8.88 0.43
CA ARG A 55 8.33 9.58 -0.33
C ARG A 55 7.80 10.87 -0.97
N ARG A 56 6.64 10.79 -1.63
CA ARG A 56 5.98 11.96 -2.23
C ARG A 56 5.64 13.03 -1.20
N VAL A 57 5.05 12.64 -0.07
CA VAL A 57 4.76 13.56 1.04
C VAL A 57 6.04 14.24 1.53
N GLY A 58 7.12 13.50 1.73
CA GLY A 58 8.41 14.07 2.15
C GLY A 58 8.92 15.13 1.17
N GLN A 59 8.85 14.86 -0.14
CA GLN A 59 9.22 15.84 -1.16
C GLN A 59 8.28 17.06 -1.15
N LEU A 60 6.96 16.85 -1.08
CA LEU A 60 5.97 17.93 -1.04
C LEU A 60 6.10 18.81 0.20
N GLN A 61 6.50 18.25 1.34
CA GLN A 61 6.80 19.00 2.56
C GLN A 61 8.08 19.83 2.40
N ALA A 62 9.15 19.23 1.86
CA ALA A 62 10.40 19.94 1.57
C ALA A 62 10.18 21.11 0.60
N ASP A 63 9.30 20.94 -0.38
CA ASP A 63 8.96 21.96 -1.38
C ASP A 63 7.92 22.98 -0.88
N GLY A 64 7.40 22.85 0.35
CA GLY A 64 6.37 23.74 0.90
C GLY A 64 5.01 23.67 0.18
N ARG A 65 4.73 22.57 -0.53
CA ARG A 65 3.51 22.39 -1.34
C ARG A 65 2.35 21.78 -0.57
N MET A 66 2.63 21.08 0.53
CA MET A 66 1.59 20.44 1.35
C MET A 66 0.58 21.48 1.87
N GLN A 67 -0.71 21.15 1.75
CA GLN A 67 -1.78 21.99 2.27
C GLN A 67 -2.20 21.53 3.68
N PRO A 68 -2.86 22.40 4.48
CA PRO A 68 -3.27 22.04 5.85
C PRO A 68 -4.10 20.76 5.93
N ALA A 69 -4.98 20.52 4.96
CA ALA A 69 -5.81 19.31 4.90
C ALA A 69 -4.99 18.03 4.70
N GLY A 70 -4.02 18.04 3.78
CA GLY A 70 -3.12 16.90 3.58
C GLY A 70 -2.20 16.69 4.77
N GLN A 71 -1.66 17.77 5.34
CA GLN A 71 -0.77 17.70 6.50
C GLN A 71 -1.48 17.11 7.72
N ALA A 72 -2.71 17.51 8.00
CA ALA A 72 -3.50 16.97 9.11
C ALA A 72 -3.67 15.44 9.03
N LEU A 73 -3.77 14.87 7.82
CA LEU A 73 -3.84 13.42 7.62
C LEU A 73 -2.50 12.72 7.83
N VAL A 74 -1.39 13.38 7.49
CA VAL A 74 -0.03 12.88 7.79
C VAL A 74 0.17 12.84 9.30
N ASP A 75 -0.12 13.95 9.98
CA ASP A 75 0.02 14.08 11.44
C ASP A 75 -0.86 13.06 12.17
N GLY A 76 -2.13 12.92 11.76
CA GLY A 76 -3.03 11.92 12.32
C GLY A 76 -2.59 10.48 12.06
N ALA A 77 -1.96 10.20 10.92
CA ALA A 77 -1.41 8.88 10.64
C ALA A 77 -0.15 8.57 11.46
N GLN A 78 0.69 9.57 11.72
CA GLN A 78 1.85 9.43 12.60
C GLN A 78 1.39 9.19 14.05
N ALA A 79 0.46 9.99 14.55
CA ALA A 79 -0.06 9.85 15.91
C ALA A 79 -0.77 8.50 16.16
N SER A 80 -1.43 7.94 15.14
CA SER A 80 -2.13 6.66 15.25
C SER A 80 -1.29 5.42 14.90
N GLY A 81 -0.04 5.60 14.47
CA GLY A 81 0.82 4.51 13.97
C GLY A 81 0.47 3.99 12.57
N ALA A 82 -0.56 4.54 11.91
CA ALA A 82 -0.92 4.17 10.54
C ALA A 82 0.19 4.51 9.52
N TRP A 83 1.05 5.49 9.83
CA TRP A 83 2.17 5.91 8.98
C TRP A 83 3.22 4.81 8.78
N THR A 84 3.46 3.98 9.80
CA THR A 84 4.48 2.92 9.79
C THR A 84 3.90 1.52 9.67
N LEU A 85 2.56 1.40 9.64
CA LEU A 85 1.86 0.11 9.67
C LEU A 85 2.29 -0.86 8.56
N LEU A 86 2.69 -0.34 7.39
CA LEU A 86 3.04 -1.16 6.23
C LEU A 86 4.55 -1.30 6.03
N ASP A 87 5.40 -0.80 6.93
CA ASP A 87 6.85 -0.68 6.69
C ASP A 87 7.49 -2.05 6.49
N ASP A 88 7.18 -3.00 7.36
CA ASP A 88 7.64 -4.38 7.23
C ASP A 88 7.12 -5.03 5.95
N ALA A 89 5.84 -4.80 5.60
CA ALA A 89 5.26 -5.35 4.37
C ALA A 89 5.90 -4.77 3.10
N GLU A 90 6.21 -3.47 3.09
CA GLU A 90 6.93 -2.77 2.03
C GLU A 90 8.38 -3.27 1.89
N ALA A 91 9.02 -3.61 3.02
CA ALA A 91 10.37 -4.17 3.09
C ALA A 91 10.43 -5.71 2.93
N LEU A 92 9.28 -6.37 2.75
CA LEU A 92 9.15 -7.83 2.70
C LEU A 92 9.66 -8.55 3.96
N ILE A 93 9.57 -7.90 5.12
CA ILE A 93 9.96 -8.44 6.41
C ILE A 93 8.81 -9.28 6.96
N GLU A 94 9.13 -10.53 7.30
CA GLU A 94 8.19 -11.45 7.92
C GLU A 94 8.18 -11.26 9.44
N SER A 95 6.99 -11.25 10.03
CA SER A 95 6.90 -11.34 11.49
C SER A 95 7.38 -12.72 11.97
N THR A 96 7.95 -12.81 13.17
CA THR A 96 8.42 -14.07 13.76
C THR A 96 7.39 -15.20 13.69
N GLU A 97 6.12 -14.89 13.94
CA GLU A 97 5.01 -15.86 13.87
C GLU A 97 4.78 -16.42 12.45
N LEU A 98 4.91 -15.59 11.41
CA LEU A 98 4.73 -16.00 10.02
C LEU A 98 5.93 -16.85 9.57
N ALA A 99 7.15 -16.39 9.85
CA ALA A 99 8.37 -17.12 9.52
C ALA A 99 8.33 -18.53 10.15
N ALA A 100 8.06 -18.62 11.46
CA ALA A 100 7.96 -19.90 12.15
C ALA A 100 6.88 -20.81 11.56
N ALA A 101 5.72 -20.26 11.18
CA ALA A 101 4.64 -21.05 10.59
C ALA A 101 4.96 -21.55 9.16
N LEU A 102 5.66 -20.75 8.36
CA LEU A 102 6.15 -21.16 7.04
C LEU A 102 7.25 -22.22 7.17
N ASP A 103 8.20 -22.03 8.09
CA ASP A 103 9.34 -22.92 8.32
C ASP A 103 8.91 -24.30 8.84
N ALA A 104 7.80 -24.37 9.58
CA ALA A 104 7.19 -25.62 10.02
C ALA A 104 6.65 -26.49 8.86
N VAL A 105 6.46 -25.91 7.66
CA VAL A 105 5.97 -26.61 6.47
C VAL A 105 6.94 -26.36 5.30
N PRO A 106 7.98 -27.20 5.11
CA PRO A 106 9.05 -26.94 4.14
C PRO A 106 8.59 -26.67 2.70
N THR A 107 7.48 -27.30 2.27
CA THR A 107 6.87 -27.03 0.95
C THR A 107 6.29 -25.61 0.87
N ALA A 108 5.64 -25.13 1.92
CA ALA A 108 5.10 -23.78 2.01
C ALA A 108 6.21 -22.74 1.99
N ARG A 109 7.26 -22.92 2.81
CA ARG A 109 8.47 -22.07 2.81
C ARG A 109 9.05 -21.90 1.41
N ARG A 110 9.36 -23.01 0.74
CA ARG A 110 9.95 -23.01 -0.60
C ARG A 110 9.09 -22.26 -1.62
N ASN A 111 7.79 -22.53 -1.63
CA ASN A 111 6.88 -21.90 -2.60
C ASN A 111 6.71 -20.41 -2.30
N TRP A 112 6.60 -20.04 -1.01
CA TRP A 112 6.49 -18.65 -0.58
C TRP A 112 7.73 -17.84 -0.99
N ASP A 113 8.94 -18.37 -0.80
CA ASP A 113 10.18 -17.71 -1.23
C ASP A 113 10.24 -17.48 -2.75
N ALA A 114 9.63 -18.39 -3.51
CA ALA A 114 9.50 -18.29 -4.95
C ALA A 114 8.37 -17.34 -5.41
N PHE A 115 7.49 -16.88 -4.51
CA PHE A 115 6.42 -15.98 -4.90
C PHE A 115 6.93 -14.56 -5.24
N PRO A 116 6.28 -13.89 -6.22
CA PRO A 116 6.64 -12.53 -6.59
C PRO A 116 6.62 -11.59 -5.38
N PRO A 117 7.53 -10.60 -5.31
CA PRO A 117 7.56 -9.58 -4.26
C PRO A 117 6.19 -8.93 -4.01
N SER A 118 5.43 -8.62 -5.07
CA SER A 118 4.09 -8.02 -4.95
C SER A 118 3.09 -8.91 -4.23
N THR A 119 3.13 -10.22 -4.47
CA THR A 119 2.29 -11.22 -3.78
C THR A 119 2.65 -11.28 -2.30
N ARG A 120 3.95 -11.37 -1.97
CA ARG A 120 4.40 -11.41 -0.57
C ARG A 120 4.05 -10.12 0.16
N LYS A 121 4.32 -8.96 -0.45
CA LYS A 121 3.93 -7.64 0.08
C LYS A 121 2.43 -7.55 0.36
N PHE A 122 1.58 -8.00 -0.56
CA PHE A 122 0.13 -8.00 -0.36
C PHE A 122 -0.27 -8.85 0.86
N ALA A 123 0.25 -10.08 0.94
CA ALA A 123 -0.03 -10.99 2.06
C ALA A 123 0.45 -10.42 3.41
N LEU A 124 1.67 -9.86 3.45
CA LEU A 124 2.22 -9.19 4.64
C LEU A 124 1.36 -7.98 5.04
N SER A 125 0.88 -7.20 4.07
CA SER A 125 -0.03 -6.08 4.32
C SER A 125 -1.35 -6.55 4.93
N GLN A 126 -1.89 -7.68 4.47
CA GLN A 126 -3.09 -8.27 5.09
C GLN A 126 -2.81 -8.68 6.54
N ILE A 127 -1.65 -9.24 6.86
CA ILE A 127 -1.30 -9.53 8.26
C ILE A 127 -1.20 -8.23 9.07
N ALA A 128 -0.54 -7.19 8.55
CA ALA A 128 -0.40 -5.91 9.23
C ALA A 128 -1.76 -5.24 9.54
N PHE A 129 -2.74 -5.35 8.64
CA PHE A 129 -4.09 -4.84 8.89
C PHE A 129 -4.89 -5.64 9.95
N ALA A 130 -4.41 -6.81 10.38
CA ALA A 130 -5.11 -7.65 11.36
C ALA A 130 -4.87 -7.14 12.79
N LYS A 131 -5.76 -6.27 13.28
CA LYS A 131 -5.65 -5.72 14.65
C LYS A 131 -5.90 -6.75 15.76
N ARG A 132 -6.70 -7.79 15.49
CA ARG A 132 -7.06 -8.82 16.47
C ARG A 132 -6.13 -10.03 16.35
N PRO A 133 -5.58 -10.57 17.46
CA PRO A 133 -4.69 -11.73 17.42
C PRO A 133 -5.28 -12.92 16.65
N GLU A 134 -6.57 -13.22 16.84
CA GLU A 134 -7.24 -14.35 16.18
C GLU A 134 -7.34 -14.15 14.67
N THR A 135 -7.51 -12.89 14.23
CA THR A 135 -7.54 -12.55 12.79
C THR A 135 -6.15 -12.67 12.17
N LYS A 136 -5.11 -12.30 12.94
CA LYS A 136 -3.71 -12.43 12.52
C LYS A 136 -3.33 -13.90 12.35
N THR A 137 -3.61 -14.73 13.36
CA THR A 137 -3.40 -16.18 13.31
C THR A 137 -4.12 -16.81 12.13
N ARG A 138 -5.41 -16.51 11.93
CA ARG A 138 -6.18 -17.04 10.79
C ARG A 138 -5.55 -16.67 9.44
N ARG A 139 -5.07 -15.43 9.28
CA ARG A 139 -4.40 -14.99 8.05
C ARG A 139 -3.09 -15.72 7.83
N ILE A 140 -2.27 -15.89 8.87
CA ILE A 140 -1.02 -16.66 8.80
C ILE A 140 -1.31 -18.11 8.39
N THR A 141 -2.25 -18.78 9.06
CA THR A 141 -2.64 -20.16 8.72
C THR A 141 -3.08 -20.28 7.26
N LYS A 142 -3.93 -19.36 6.78
CA LYS A 142 -4.37 -19.34 5.38
C LYS A 142 -3.19 -19.17 4.41
N ILE A 143 -2.25 -18.27 4.72
CA ILE A 143 -1.07 -18.04 3.88
C ILE A 143 -0.21 -19.30 3.78
N VAL A 144 0.04 -19.98 4.90
CA VAL A 144 0.81 -21.23 4.93
C VAL A 144 0.11 -22.32 4.13
N GLU A 145 -1.21 -22.46 4.29
CA GLU A 145 -2.02 -23.43 3.52
C GLU A 145 -1.92 -23.17 2.01
N GLN A 146 -2.17 -21.93 1.57
CA GLN A 146 -2.07 -21.54 0.17
C GLN A 146 -0.65 -21.75 -0.38
N ALA A 147 0.37 -21.33 0.37
CA ALA A 147 1.77 -21.52 -0.02
C ALA A 147 2.12 -23.02 -0.13
N SER A 148 1.63 -23.88 0.78
CA SER A 148 1.86 -25.33 0.71
C SER A 148 1.32 -25.96 -0.58
N GLN A 149 0.26 -25.38 -1.15
CA GLN A 149 -0.38 -25.78 -2.40
C GLN A 149 0.15 -25.02 -3.63
N ASN A 150 1.18 -24.17 -3.45
CA ASN A 150 1.72 -23.28 -4.48
C ASN A 150 0.67 -22.29 -5.06
N VAL A 151 -0.34 -21.95 -4.26
CA VAL A 151 -1.35 -20.95 -4.58
C VAL A 151 -0.90 -19.61 -4.01
N ARG A 152 -0.88 -18.57 -4.85
CA ARG A 152 -0.52 -17.21 -4.43
C ARG A 152 -1.60 -16.65 -3.49
N PRO A 153 -1.25 -16.12 -2.31
CA PRO A 153 -2.23 -15.49 -1.43
C PRO A 153 -2.92 -14.28 -2.10
N GLY A 154 -4.23 -14.24 -1.91
CA GLY A 154 -5.17 -13.26 -2.46
C GLY A 154 -6.31 -12.99 -1.50
#